data_AF-A0A2U3CC65-F1
#
_entry.id   AF-A0A2U3CC65-F1
#
_cell.length_a   1.000
_cell.length_b   1.000
_cell.length_c   1.000
_cell.angle_alpha   90.00
_cell.angle_beta   90.00
_cell.angle_gamma   90.00
#
_symmetry.space_group_name_H-M   'P 1'
#
loop_
_entity.id
_entity.type
_entity.pdbx_description
1 polymer ?
#
loop_
_entity_poly.entity_id
_entity_poly.type
_entity_poly.pdbx_seq_one_letter_code
_entity_poly.pdbx_strand_id
1 'polypeptide(L)'
;MACYLTMSQLSFKFPEKERSFLKWYSEKTSEPLGTIYRKVTLEHFIHWKKTVLIEAYLNGSIGIKQFANLGGMTFNECFLLLKQNNIDPPYNELLDIHSAQVMEEQLIQPKKNLK
;
A
#
# COMPACT_ATOMS: atom_id res chain seq x y z
N MET A 1 0.07 -27.76 7.77
CA MET A 1 1.20 -26.86 7.46
C MET A 1 0.85 -25.49 8.01
N ALA A 2 1.33 -25.15 9.22
CA ALA A 2 0.99 -23.89 9.88
C ALA A 2 1.96 -22.80 9.42
N CYS A 3 1.48 -21.84 8.64
CA CYS A 3 2.23 -20.62 8.35
C CYS A 3 2.27 -19.77 9.62
N TYR A 4 3.38 -19.80 10.34
CA TYR A 4 3.63 -18.85 11.42
C TYR A 4 3.89 -17.49 10.78
N LEU A 5 2.93 -16.57 10.87
CA LEU A 5 3.15 -15.15 10.63
C LEU A 5 4.25 -14.70 11.58
N THR A 6 5.44 -14.40 11.07
CA THR A 6 6.54 -13.84 11.85
C THR A 6 6.18 -12.41 12.23
N MET A 7 5.60 -12.26 13.42
CA MET A 7 5.34 -10.96 14.02
C MET A 7 6.67 -10.29 14.35
N SER A 8 7.05 -9.25 13.61
CA SER A 8 8.20 -8.42 13.97
C SER A 8 7.83 -7.49 15.12
N GLN A 9 8.67 -7.45 16.15
CA GLN A 9 8.50 -6.54 17.28
C GLN A 9 9.32 -5.29 17.05
N LEU A 10 8.65 -4.14 17.00
CA LEU A 10 9.27 -2.82 17.01
C LEU A 10 9.21 -2.25 18.43
N SER A 11 10.34 -1.74 18.94
CA SER A 11 10.43 -1.07 20.24
C SER A 11 10.55 0.44 20.07
N PHE A 12 9.77 1.20 20.84
CA PHE A 12 9.75 2.66 20.79
C PHE A 12 9.79 3.24 22.20
N LYS A 13 10.45 4.40 22.34
CA LYS A 13 10.44 5.19 23.57
C LYS A 13 9.34 6.25 23.49
N PHE A 14 8.61 6.45 24.58
CA PHE A 14 7.54 7.43 24.69
C PHE A 14 7.95 8.60 25.58
N PRO A 15 7.59 9.84 25.21
CA PRO A 15 7.56 10.94 26.17
C PRO A 15 6.61 10.60 27.34
N GLU A 16 6.98 11.01 28.55
CA GLU A 16 6.23 10.68 29.76
C GLU A 16 4.80 11.23 29.76
N LYS A 17 4.60 12.41 29.15
CA LYS A 17 3.28 13.03 29.01
C LYS A 17 2.33 12.17 28.16
N GLU A 18 2.79 11.68 27.02
CA GLU A 18 2.01 10.80 26.13
C GLU A 18 1.66 9.48 26.82
N ARG A 19 2.63 8.91 27.55
CA ARG A 19 2.38 7.70 28.35
C ARG A 19 1.31 7.94 29.42
N SER A 20 1.34 9.09 30.07
CA SER A 20 0.37 9.47 31.10
C SER A 20 -1.04 9.60 30.52
N PHE A 21 -1.17 10.25 29.36
CA PHE A 21 -2.43 10.32 28.63
C PHE A 21 -2.95 8.93 28.25
N LEU A 22 -2.08 8.08 27.67
CA LEU A 22 -2.46 6.73 27.24
C LEU A 22 -2.94 5.87 28.43
N LYS A 23 -2.31 6.02 29.60
CA LYS A 23 -2.71 5.34 30.83
C LYS A 23 -4.09 5.80 31.31
N TRP A 24 -4.31 7.11 31.37
CA TRP A 24 -5.63 7.64 31.71
C TRP A 24 -6.72 7.14 30.75
N TYR A 25 -6.45 7.12 29.44
CA TYR A 25 -7.41 6.65 28.44
C TYR A 25 -7.68 5.13 28.58
N SER A 26 -6.64 4.33 28.78
CA SER A 26 -6.72 2.89 29.03
C SER A 26 -7.59 2.55 30.24
N GLU A 27 -7.48 3.32 31.32
CA GLU A 27 -8.32 3.17 32.51
C GLU A 27 -9.79 3.51 32.23
N LYS A 28 -10.06 4.46 31.32
CA LYS A 28 -11.44 4.85 30.94
C LYS A 28 -12.12 3.85 30.01
N THR A 29 -11.37 3.26 29.08
CA THR A 29 -11.93 2.33 28.08
C THR A 29 -11.80 0.86 28.45
N SER A 30 -11.06 0.54 29.52
CA SER A 30 -10.67 -0.84 29.89
C SER A 30 -9.89 -1.57 28.79
N GLU A 31 -9.25 -0.84 27.86
CA GLU A 31 -8.41 -1.41 26.82
C GLU A 31 -6.93 -1.38 27.21
N PRO A 32 -6.11 -2.40 26.88
CA PRO A 32 -4.68 -2.37 27.15
C PRO A 32 -3.95 -1.24 26.41
N LEU A 33 -3.03 -0.55 27.10
CA LEU A 33 -2.14 0.51 26.56
C LEU A 33 -1.59 0.17 25.17
N GLY A 34 -0.97 -1.01 25.05
CA GLY A 34 -0.33 -1.45 23.80
C GLY A 34 -1.32 -1.67 22.66
N THR A 35 -2.54 -2.08 22.97
CA THR A 35 -3.62 -2.28 21.99
C THR A 35 -4.10 -0.93 21.46
N ILE A 36 -4.37 0.02 22.35
CA ILE A 36 -4.80 1.38 21.98
C ILE A 36 -3.75 2.02 21.08
N TYR A 37 -2.48 2.03 21.54
CA TYR A 37 -1.41 2.66 20.79
C TYR A 37 -1.20 2.01 19.42
N ARG A 38 -1.17 0.68 19.37
CA ARG A 38 -1.01 -0.07 18.12
C ARG A 38 -2.15 0.25 17.16
N LYS A 39 -3.40 0.22 17.62
CA LYS A 39 -4.57 0.48 16.79
C LYS A 39 -4.50 1.87 16.16
N VAL A 40 -4.35 2.90 16.98
CA VAL A 40 -4.27 4.29 16.52
C VAL A 40 -3.10 4.48 15.55
N THR A 41 -1.92 3.96 15.90
CA THR A 41 -0.73 4.07 15.05
C THR A 41 -0.92 3.35 13.70
N LEU A 42 -1.51 2.15 13.70
CA LEU A 42 -1.77 1.41 12.47
C LEU A 42 -2.80 2.11 11.58
N GLU A 43 -3.86 2.68 12.15
CA GLU A 43 -4.85 3.46 11.41
C GLU A 43 -4.20 4.65 10.70
N HIS A 44 -3.39 5.44 11.43
CA HIS A 44 -2.64 6.55 10.83
C HIS A 44 -1.61 6.09 9.80
N PHE A 45 -0.90 5.00 10.07
CA PHE A 45 0.09 4.44 9.13
C PHE A 45 -0.58 3.98 7.83
N ILE A 46 -1.72 3.29 7.91
CA ILE A 46 -2.47 2.84 6.72
C ILE A 46 -2.93 4.05 5.91
N HIS A 47 -3.43 5.10 6.57
CA HIS A 47 -3.84 6.33 5.89
C HIS A 47 -2.66 6.99 5.18
N TRP A 48 -1.56 7.26 5.89
CA TRP A 48 -0.35 7.84 5.32
C TRP A 48 0.21 7.01 4.16
N LYS A 49 0.26 5.68 4.31
CA LYS A 49 0.71 4.76 3.27
C LYS A 49 -0.10 4.91 1.99
N LYS A 50 -1.43 5.04 2.08
CA LYS A 50 -2.29 5.23 0.91
C LYS A 50 -1.97 6.54 0.19
N THR A 51 -1.79 7.63 0.93
CA THR A 51 -1.43 8.94 0.35
C THR A 51 -0.11 8.86 -0.42
N VAL A 52 0.93 8.28 0.19
CA VAL A 52 2.24 8.11 -0.45
C VAL A 52 2.16 7.26 -1.72
N LEU A 53 1.38 6.18 -1.70
CA LEU A 53 1.22 5.31 -2.87
C LEU A 53 0.46 6.00 -4.01
N ILE A 54 -0.55 6.80 -3.67
CA ILE A 54 -1.28 7.63 -4.65
C ILE A 54 -0.32 8.62 -5.32
N GLU A 55 0.45 9.37 -4.54
CA GLU A 55 1.42 10.33 -5.06
C GLU A 55 2.46 9.65 -5.96
N ALA A 56 3.00 8.51 -5.52
CA ALA A 56 3.95 7.71 -6.29
C ALA A 56 3.36 7.11 -7.58
N TYR A 57 2.05 6.88 -7.62
CA TYR A 57 1.39 6.41 -8.83
C TYR A 57 1.11 7.56 -9.79
N LEU A 58 0.59 8.68 -9.28
CA LEU A 58 0.32 9.88 -10.07
C LEU A 58 1.57 10.46 -10.73
N ASN A 59 2.72 10.39 -10.05
CA ASN A 59 4.00 10.85 -10.61
C ASN A 59 4.69 9.79 -11.51
N GLY A 60 4.06 8.63 -11.71
CA GLY A 60 4.61 7.55 -12.54
C GLY A 60 5.79 6.78 -11.93
N SER A 61 6.14 7.00 -10.66
CA SER A 61 7.24 6.29 -9.99
C SER A 61 6.94 4.81 -9.73
N ILE A 62 5.66 4.47 -9.58
CA ILE A 62 5.21 3.08 -9.43
C ILE A 62 4.05 2.78 -10.38
N GLY A 63 4.03 1.54 -10.90
CA GLY A 63 2.88 1.02 -11.63
C GLY A 63 1.78 0.52 -10.70
N ILE A 64 0.58 0.34 -11.25
CA ILE A 64 -0.62 -0.14 -10.53
C ILE A 64 -0.41 -1.49 -9.81
N LYS A 65 0.41 -2.40 -10.37
CA LYS A 65 0.73 -3.69 -9.74
C LYS A 65 1.57 -3.50 -8.46
N GLN A 66 2.55 -2.61 -8.52
CA GLN A 66 3.41 -2.31 -7.38
C GLN A 66 2.65 -1.54 -6.30
N PHE A 67 1.76 -0.63 -6.70
CA PHE A 67 0.81 0.00 -5.79
C PHE A 67 0.01 -1.06 -5.03
N ALA A 68 -0.66 -1.97 -5.74
CA ALA A 68 -1.52 -2.98 -5.13
C ALA A 68 -0.75 -3.85 -4.12
N ASN A 69 0.45 -4.31 -4.51
CA ASN A 69 1.31 -5.12 -3.66
C ASN A 69 1.74 -4.39 -2.38
N LEU A 70 2.26 -3.16 -2.47
CA LEU A 70 2.69 -2.35 -1.31
C LEU A 70 1.49 -1.91 -0.45
N GLY A 71 0.36 -1.68 -1.12
CA GLY A 71 -0.93 -1.39 -0.51
C GLY A 71 -1.44 -2.54 0.35
N GLY A 72 -1.00 -3.77 0.10
CA GLY A 72 -1.57 -4.98 0.70
C GLY A 72 -3.00 -5.21 0.23
N MET A 73 -3.28 -4.84 -1.03
CA MET A 73 -4.61 -4.90 -1.63
C MET A 73 -4.54 -5.65 -2.96
N THR A 74 -5.66 -6.21 -3.37
CA THR A 74 -5.83 -6.79 -4.70
C THR A 74 -5.84 -5.69 -5.76
N PHE A 75 -5.62 -6.08 -7.01
CA PHE A 75 -5.68 -5.15 -8.14
C PHE A 75 -7.04 -4.44 -8.24
N ASN A 76 -8.14 -5.16 -7.98
CA ASN A 76 -9.50 -4.62 -8.04
C ASN A 76 -9.75 -3.59 -6.93
N GLU A 77 -9.29 -3.86 -5.71
CA GLU A 77 -9.40 -2.92 -4.59
C GLU A 77 -8.59 -1.65 -4.85
N CYS A 78 -7.40 -1.79 -5.45
CA CYS A 78 -6.58 -0.67 -5.86
C CYS A 78 -7.31 0.20 -6.90
N PHE A 79 -7.91 -0.41 -7.92
CA PHE A 79 -8.63 0.31 -8.96
C PHE A 79 -9.88 1.03 -8.41
N LEU A 80 -10.60 0.37 -7.50
CA LEU A 80 -11.77 0.94 -6.84
C LEU A 80 -11.39 2.14 -5.97
N LEU A 81 -10.26 2.06 -5.27
CA LEU A 81 -9.70 3.16 -4.48
C LEU A 81 -9.33 4.36 -5.36
N LEU A 82 -8.65 4.14 -6.48
CA LEU A 82 -8.33 5.24 -7.41
C LEU A 82 -9.59 5.91 -7.96
N LYS A 83 -10.58 5.11 -8.36
CA LYS A 83 -11.88 5.62 -8.84
C LYS A 83 -12.63 6.42 -7.78
N GLN A 84 -12.65 5.96 -6.53
CA GLN A 84 -13.29 6.68 -5.42
C GLN A 84 -12.64 8.03 -5.13
N ASN A 85 -11.34 8.14 -5.37
CA ASN A 85 -10.58 9.38 -5.17
C ASN A 85 -10.54 10.24 -6.44
N ASN A 86 -11.28 9.89 -7.50
CA ASN A 86 -11.26 10.54 -8.82
C ASN A 86 -9.83 10.68 -9.37
N ILE A 87 -9.00 9.66 -9.13
CA ILE A 87 -7.65 9.59 -9.66
C ILE A 87 -7.72 8.85 -10.98
N ASP A 88 -7.58 9.59 -12.07
CA ASP A 88 -7.38 8.99 -13.38
C ASP A 88 -6.01 8.31 -13.43
N PRO A 89 -5.87 7.22 -14.18
CA PRO A 89 -4.56 6.65 -14.48
C PRO A 89 -3.64 7.76 -14.99
N PRO A 90 -2.39 7.85 -14.53
CA PRO A 90 -1.45 8.81 -15.07
C PRO A 90 -1.42 8.60 -16.59
N TYR A 91 -1.86 9.62 -17.33
CA TYR A 91 -1.78 9.64 -18.78
C TYR A 91 -0.30 9.77 -19.10
N ASN A 92 0.38 8.65 -19.22
CA ASN A 92 1.82 8.62 -19.41
C ASN A 92 2.07 8.31 -20.89
N GLU A 93 2.57 9.28 -21.64
CA GLU A 93 3.15 9.05 -22.98
C GLU A 93 4.19 7.90 -22.93
N LEU A 94 4.79 7.65 -21.78
CA LEU A 94 5.67 6.51 -21.49
C LEU A 94 4.98 5.13 -21.50
N LEU A 95 3.70 5.04 -21.15
CA LEU A 95 2.93 3.80 -21.26
C LEU A 95 2.63 3.47 -22.72
N ASP A 96 2.40 4.48 -23.57
CA ASP A 96 2.27 4.29 -25.01
C ASP A 96 3.60 3.88 -25.65
N ILE A 97 4.73 4.48 -25.24
CA ILE A 97 6.07 4.08 -25.72
C ILE A 97 6.40 2.64 -25.31
N HIS A 98 6.16 2.26 -24.05
CA HIS A 98 6.41 0.89 -23.57
C HIS A 98 5.43 -0.12 -24.20
N SER A 99 4.16 0.24 -24.38
CA SER A 99 3.18 -0.63 -25.04
C SER A 99 3.50 -0.81 -26.53
N ALA A 100 3.97 0.25 -27.20
CA ALA A 100 4.46 0.18 -28.57
C ALA A 100 5.70 -0.72 -28.70
N GLN A 101 6.66 -0.62 -27.78
CA GLN A 101 7.86 -1.48 -27.76
C GLN A 101 7.51 -2.96 -27.56
N VAL A 102 6.61 -3.28 -26.64
CA VAL A 102 6.15 -4.67 -26.42
C VAL A 102 5.40 -5.22 -27.64
N MET A 103 4.60 -4.38 -28.33
CA MET A 103 3.95 -4.78 -29.59
C MET A 103 4.97 -5.03 -30.71
N GLU A 104 6.00 -4.19 -30.85
CA GLU A 104 7.08 -4.40 -31.82
C GLU A 104 7.84 -5.71 -31.54
N GLU A 105 8.19 -5.99 -30.29
CA GLU A 105 8.88 -7.23 -29.92
C GLU A 105 8.04 -8.49 -30.23
N GLN A 106 6.71 -8.41 -30.08
CA GLN A 106 5.79 -9.51 -30.40
C GLN A 106 5.53 -9.68 -31.91
N LEU A 107 5.69 -8.62 -32.70
CA LEU A 107 5.63 -8.69 -34.17
C LEU A 107 6.92 -9.26 -34.78
N ILE A 108 8.06 -9.09 -34.10
CA ILE A 108 9.38 -9.59 -34.54
C ILE A 108 9.59 -11.07 -34.17
N GLN A 109 8.94 -11.58 -33.13
CA GLN A 109 9.00 -13.01 -32.78
C GLN A 109 7.77 -13.76 -33.28
N PRO A 110 7.82 -14.43 -34.47
CA PRO A 110 6.76 -15.34 -34.86
C PRO A 110 6.64 -16.44 -33.80
N LYS A 111 5.40 -16.66 -33.35
CA LYS A 111 5.00 -17.73 -32.43
C LYS A 111 5.78 -19.02 -32.73
N LYS A 112 6.74 -19.35 -31.87
CA LYS A 112 7.37 -20.68 -31.90
C LYS A 112 6.35 -21.69 -31.36
N ASN A 113 5.63 -22.26 -32.33
CA ASN A 113 5.00 -23.57 -32.36
C ASN A 113 3.95 -23.87 -31.27
N LEU A 114 2.68 -23.79 -31.68
CA LEU A 114 1.71 -24.81 -31.33
C LEU A 114 2.16 -26.13 -31.99
N LYS A 115 2.47 -27.13 -31.17
CA LYS A 115 2.34 -28.55 -31.49
C LYS A 115 1.71 -29.24 -30.29
#